data_AF-A0A914P7Q0-F1
#
_entry.id   AF-A0A914P7Q0-F1
#
_cell.length_a   1.000
_cell.length_b   1.000
_cell.length_c   1.000
_cell.angle_alpha   90.00
_cell.angle_beta   90.00
_cell.angle_gamma   90.00
#
_symmetry.space_group_name_H-M   'P 1'
#
loop_
_entity.id
_entity.type
_entity.pdbx_description
1 polymer ?
#
loop_
_entity_poly.entity_id
_entity_poly.type
_entity_poly.pdbx_seq_one_letter_code
_entity_poly.pdbx_strand_id
1 'polypeptide(L)'
;MFYVFTLFFCVTSIPVQFLYRYFIICHDKTLTIFEYLLLLLISIIGAFAFAGIFGYVCWPNDKIIEEKIKLLKEDSLYFRGIPKFVVAEILQLPLISCFTFSYFLVSVSYGITIFSCIKVWKKLKSQEMNFSEETRKLHKQMTKTMILQATVPLFLVLLPIGLGVTAGFAMINVPGLGMLFNSVCGWLPVANPLVTIISIKIYREVIISSFRKCFNIQQPRRVSVVPSTLSFNIA
;
A
#
# COMPACT_ATOMS: atom_id res chain seq x y z
N MET A 1 -5.08 -5.35 17.07
CA MET A 1 -4.34 -6.42 16.36
C MET A 1 -4.62 -6.45 14.88
N PHE A 2 -5.89 -6.58 14.44
CA PHE A 2 -6.22 -6.56 13.00
C PHE A 2 -5.72 -5.31 12.26
N TYR A 3 -5.83 -4.13 12.88
CA TYR A 3 -5.31 -2.88 12.32
C TYR A 3 -3.80 -2.91 12.02
N VAL A 4 -2.99 -3.37 12.99
CA VAL A 4 -1.52 -3.49 12.84
C VAL A 4 -1.19 -4.51 11.76
N PHE A 5 -1.91 -5.63 11.72
CA PHE A 5 -1.80 -6.62 10.66
C PHE A 5 -2.03 -5.99 9.28
N THR A 6 -3.11 -5.24 9.08
CA THR A 6 -3.43 -4.61 7.79
C THR A 6 -2.33 -3.65 7.35
N LEU A 7 -1.84 -2.79 8.25
CA LEU A 7 -0.75 -1.85 7.93
C LEU A 7 0.52 -2.60 7.51
N PHE A 8 0.92 -3.62 8.26
CA PHE A 8 2.14 -4.38 7.99
C PHE A 8 2.02 -5.18 6.69
N PHE A 9 0.88 -5.84 6.45
CA PHE A 9 0.60 -6.57 5.22
C PHE A 9 0.61 -5.66 3.98
N CYS A 10 0.06 -4.45 4.09
CA CYS A 10 0.13 -3.47 3.01
C CYS A 10 1.57 -3.12 2.62
N VAL A 11 2.50 -3.07 3.57
CA VAL A 11 3.92 -2.79 3.28
C VAL A 11 4.67 -4.02 2.78
N THR A 12 4.42 -5.21 3.33
CA THR A 12 5.13 -6.44 2.93
C THR A 12 4.62 -7.05 1.62
N SER A 13 3.43 -6.67 1.15
CA SER A 13 2.90 -7.11 -0.14
C SER A 13 3.45 -6.34 -1.36
N ILE A 14 3.99 -5.13 -1.16
CA ILE A 14 4.60 -4.30 -2.23
C ILE A 14 5.69 -5.06 -2.99
N PRO A 15 6.75 -5.60 -2.33
CA PRO A 15 7.84 -6.26 -3.05
C PRO A 15 7.36 -7.47 -3.83
N VAL A 16 6.32 -8.18 -3.38
CA VAL A 16 5.76 -9.34 -4.09
C VAL A 16 5.24 -8.93 -5.47
N GLN A 17 4.54 -7.79 -5.56
CA GLN A 17 4.03 -7.27 -6.85
C GLN A 17 5.18 -6.90 -7.80
N PHE A 18 6.23 -6.26 -7.29
CA PHE A 18 7.37 -5.85 -8.09
C PHE A 18 8.27 -7.02 -8.50
N LEU A 19 8.46 -8.00 -7.62
CA LEU A 19 9.17 -9.24 -7.91
C LEU A 19 8.45 -10.04 -8.99
N TYR A 20 7.14 -10.22 -8.86
CA TYR A 20 6.34 -10.90 -9.87
C TYR A 20 6.57 -10.32 -11.27
N ARG A 21 6.51 -9.00 -11.36
CA ARG A 21 6.74 -8.28 -12.60
C ARG A 21 8.19 -8.37 -13.09
N TYR A 22 9.15 -8.36 -12.18
CA TYR A 22 10.56 -8.54 -12.50
C TYR A 22 10.83 -9.91 -13.13
N PHE A 23 10.25 -10.99 -12.60
CA PHE A 23 10.43 -12.32 -13.19
C PHE A 23 9.84 -12.43 -14.59
N ILE A 24 8.64 -11.89 -14.80
CA ILE A 24 7.97 -11.91 -16.11
C ILE A 24 8.75 -11.13 -17.16
N ILE A 25 9.22 -9.92 -16.82
CA ILE A 25 9.79 -9.01 -17.82
C ILE A 25 11.30 -9.26 -18.01
N CYS A 26 12.04 -9.54 -16.94
CA CYS A 26 13.50 -9.63 -17.01
C CYS A 26 14.03 -11.04 -17.24
N HIS A 27 13.27 -12.07 -16.83
CA HIS A 27 13.71 -13.48 -16.91
C HIS A 27 12.83 -14.33 -17.84
N ASP A 28 11.82 -13.73 -18.48
CA ASP A 28 10.81 -14.44 -19.29
C ASP A 28 10.20 -15.65 -18.55
N LYS A 29 10.29 -15.64 -17.20
CA LYS A 29 9.76 -16.68 -16.32
C LYS A 29 8.43 -16.21 -15.79
N THR A 30 7.36 -16.87 -16.21
CA THR A 30 6.06 -16.69 -15.59
C THR A 30 6.06 -17.44 -14.26
N LEU A 31 6.04 -16.69 -13.16
CA LEU A 31 5.69 -17.30 -11.88
C LEU A 31 4.30 -17.88 -12.01
N THR A 32 4.19 -19.17 -11.70
CA THR A 32 2.90 -19.84 -11.63
C THR A 32 2.03 -19.14 -10.59
N ILE A 33 0.70 -19.23 -10.77
CA ILE A 33 -0.25 -18.69 -9.79
C ILE A 33 0.06 -19.25 -8.39
N PHE A 34 0.46 -20.53 -8.31
CA PHE A 34 0.85 -21.16 -7.07
C PHE A 34 2.09 -20.50 -6.41
N GLU A 35 3.18 -20.26 -7.16
CA GLU A 35 4.37 -19.58 -6.62
C GLU A 35 4.05 -18.15 -6.14
N TYR A 36 3.20 -17.43 -6.88
CA TYR A 36 2.75 -16.09 -6.48
C TYR A 36 1.91 -16.13 -5.20
N LEU A 37 0.97 -17.07 -5.11
CA LEU A 37 0.14 -17.27 -3.91
C LEU A 37 0.98 -17.69 -2.70
N LEU A 38 2.04 -18.48 -2.90
CA LEU A 38 2.96 -18.87 -1.85
C LEU A 38 3.72 -17.65 -1.29
N LEU A 39 4.24 -16.78 -2.17
CA LEU A 39 4.88 -15.53 -1.75
C LEU A 39 3.91 -14.62 -0.98
N LEU A 40 2.67 -14.51 -1.44
CA LEU A 40 1.64 -13.73 -0.75
C LEU A 40 1.31 -14.34 0.62
N LEU A 41 1.21 -15.66 0.70
CA LEU A 41 0.95 -16.38 1.95
C LEU A 41 2.06 -16.15 2.98
N ILE A 42 3.32 -16.17 2.55
CA ILE A 42 4.46 -15.82 3.41
C ILE A 42 4.31 -14.40 3.97
N SER A 43 3.96 -13.42 3.13
CA SER A 43 3.71 -12.04 3.58
C SER A 43 2.54 -11.94 4.57
N ILE A 44 1.47 -12.71 4.36
CA ILE A 44 0.30 -12.75 5.27
C ILE A 44 0.70 -13.35 6.63
N ILE A 45 1.36 -14.51 6.63
CA ILE A 45 1.80 -15.19 7.85
C ILE A 45 2.76 -14.30 8.64
N GLY A 46 3.74 -13.69 7.96
CA GLY A 46 4.68 -12.75 8.57
C GLY A 46 3.98 -11.55 9.20
N ALA A 47 2.96 -10.98 8.53
CA ALA A 47 2.18 -9.88 9.07
C ALA A 47 1.34 -10.28 10.30
N PHE A 48 0.74 -11.46 10.29
CA PHE A 48 0.02 -11.98 11.45
C PHE A 48 0.95 -12.24 12.64
N ALA A 49 2.10 -12.87 12.40
CA ALA A 49 3.10 -13.12 13.43
C ALA A 49 3.57 -11.81 14.07
N PHE A 50 3.91 -10.81 13.25
CA PHE A 50 4.30 -9.48 13.74
C PHE A 50 3.18 -8.81 14.55
N ALA A 51 1.95 -8.81 14.04
CA ALA A 51 0.81 -8.21 14.74
C ALA A 51 0.51 -8.90 16.08
N GLY A 52 0.69 -10.22 16.17
CA GLY A 52 0.56 -11.00 17.39
C GLY A 52 1.64 -10.64 18.42
N ILE A 53 2.92 -10.64 18.01
CA ILE A 53 4.04 -10.26 18.87
C ILE A 53 3.89 -8.82 19.36
N PHE A 54 3.63 -7.88 18.46
CA PHE A 54 3.42 -6.47 18.81
C PHE A 54 2.24 -6.32 19.78
N GLY A 55 1.18 -7.10 19.57
CA GLY A 55 0.01 -7.11 20.43
C GLY A 55 0.26 -7.65 21.83
N TYR A 56 1.11 -8.67 21.94
CA TYR A 56 1.55 -9.22 23.21
C TYR A 56 2.45 -8.24 23.96
N VAL A 57 3.41 -7.59 23.27
CA VAL A 57 4.29 -6.59 23.87
C VAL A 57 3.51 -5.36 24.36
N CYS A 58 2.49 -4.94 23.62
CA CYS A 58 1.62 -3.84 24.01
C CYS A 58 0.39 -4.30 24.81
N TRP A 59 0.43 -5.49 25.41
CA TRP A 59 -0.72 -6.02 26.13
C TRP A 59 -1.06 -5.12 27.32
N PRO A 60 -2.34 -4.78 27.52
CA PRO A 60 -2.77 -3.88 28.58
C PRO A 60 -2.35 -4.38 29.97
N ASN A 61 -1.73 -3.48 30.75
CA ASN A 61 -1.58 -3.63 32.19
C ASN A 61 -2.56 -2.69 32.88
N ASP A 62 -3.57 -3.25 33.53
CA ASP A 62 -4.74 -2.52 34.05
C ASP A 62 -4.35 -1.33 34.94
N LYS A 63 -3.32 -1.50 35.78
CA LYS A 63 -2.83 -0.43 36.68
C LYS A 63 -2.28 0.78 35.92
N ILE A 64 -1.48 0.52 34.88
CA ILE A 64 -0.85 1.58 34.06
C ILE A 64 -1.92 2.29 33.22
N ILE A 65 -2.92 1.54 32.76
CA ILE A 65 -4.03 2.07 31.98
C ILE A 65 -4.89 3.01 32.81
N GLU A 66 -5.25 2.63 34.04
CA GLU A 66 -6.02 3.50 34.92
C GLU A 66 -5.30 4.83 35.21
N GLU A 67 -3.98 4.79 35.44
CA GLU A 67 -3.16 5.98 35.64
C GLU A 67 -3.14 6.87 34.37
N LYS A 68 -2.88 6.28 33.20
CA LYS A 68 -2.89 6.99 31.91
C LYS A 68 -4.25 7.58 31.59
N ILE A 69 -5.35 6.89 31.92
CA ILE A 69 -6.72 7.37 31.72
C ILE A 69 -7.00 8.61 32.56
N LYS A 70 -6.53 8.66 33.81
CA LYS A 70 -6.69 9.85 34.67
C LYS A 70 -5.99 11.06 34.04
N LEU A 71 -4.74 10.89 33.61
CA LEU A 71 -3.97 11.93 32.92
C LEU A 71 -4.65 12.41 31.62
N LEU A 72 -5.21 11.48 30.84
CA LEU A 72 -5.93 11.82 29.60
C LEU A 72 -7.25 12.56 29.86
N LYS A 73 -7.95 12.28 30.96
CA LYS A 73 -9.20 12.98 31.31
C LYS A 73 -8.99 14.44 31.74
N GLU A 74 -7.81 14.74 32.29
CA GLU A 74 -7.45 16.10 32.71
C GLU A 74 -7.08 17.00 31.52
N ASP A 75 -6.73 16.41 30.38
CA ASP A 75 -6.40 17.15 29.17
C ASP A 75 -7.67 17.55 28.39
N SER A 76 -7.81 18.86 28.14
CA SER A 76 -8.89 19.48 27.38
C SER A 76 -9.15 18.85 26.01
N LEU A 77 -8.15 18.19 25.40
CA LEU A 77 -8.26 17.52 24.11
C LEU A 77 -9.23 16.33 24.14
N TYR A 78 -9.43 15.70 25.30
CA TYR A 78 -10.23 14.47 25.46
C TYR A 78 -11.61 14.70 26.08
N PHE A 79 -12.08 15.95 26.12
CA PHE A 79 -13.39 16.33 26.68
C PHE A 79 -14.58 15.56 26.07
N ARG A 80 -14.49 15.17 24.78
CA ARG A 80 -15.52 14.41 24.07
C ARG A 80 -15.49 12.89 24.34
N GLY A 81 -14.54 12.42 25.15
CA GLY A 81 -14.33 11.01 25.44
C GLY A 81 -12.96 10.52 24.98
N ILE A 82 -12.47 9.49 25.67
CA ILE A 82 -11.14 8.92 25.43
C ILE A 82 -11.25 7.90 24.28
N PRO A 83 -10.52 8.08 23.17
CA PRO A 83 -10.52 7.12 22.07
C PRO A 83 -9.88 5.80 22.51
N LYS A 84 -10.03 4.72 21.73
CA LYS A 84 -9.23 3.52 21.95
C LYS A 84 -7.74 3.85 21.73
N PHE A 85 -6.91 3.67 22.74
CA PHE A 85 -5.47 3.91 22.69
C PHE A 85 -4.67 2.65 23.02
N VAL A 86 -3.41 2.64 22.60
CA VAL A 86 -2.43 1.62 22.96
C VAL A 86 -1.45 2.28 23.92
N VAL A 87 -1.26 1.70 25.10
CA VAL A 87 -0.19 2.12 26.00
C VAL A 87 1.06 1.38 25.58
N ALA A 88 2.10 2.14 25.29
CA ALA A 88 3.38 1.61 24.87
C ALA A 88 4.48 2.36 25.61
N GLU A 89 5.27 1.64 26.41
CA GLU A 89 6.46 2.20 27.05
C GLU A 89 7.65 2.07 26.10
N ILE A 90 7.93 3.16 25.39
CA ILE A 90 8.83 3.20 24.22
C ILE A 90 10.26 2.74 24.56
N LEU A 91 10.69 2.91 25.81
CA LEU A 91 12.03 2.53 26.28
C LEU A 91 12.15 1.05 26.73
N GLN A 92 11.06 0.28 26.71
CA GLN A 92 11.13 -1.14 27.04
C GLN A 92 11.82 -1.94 25.92
N LEU A 93 12.80 -2.77 26.30
CA LEU A 93 13.58 -3.58 25.35
C LEU A 93 12.73 -4.38 24.35
N PRO A 94 11.61 -5.04 24.72
CA PRO A 94 10.78 -5.76 23.76
C PRO A 94 10.18 -4.85 22.68
N LEU A 95 9.75 -3.65 23.06
CA LEU A 95 9.13 -2.70 22.13
C LEU A 95 10.17 -2.06 21.20
N ILE A 96 11.34 -1.69 21.72
CA ILE A 96 12.49 -1.24 20.92
C ILE A 96 12.87 -2.31 19.89
N SER A 97 12.93 -3.58 20.32
CA SER A 97 13.26 -4.71 19.45
C SER A 97 12.21 -4.89 18.34
N CYS A 98 10.92 -4.77 18.67
CA CYS A 98 9.84 -4.83 17.68
C CYS A 98 9.94 -3.72 16.64
N PHE A 99 10.17 -2.47 17.06
CA PHE A 99 10.32 -1.36 16.13
C PHE A 99 11.57 -1.51 15.27
N THR A 100 12.72 -1.86 15.87
CA THR A 100 13.98 -2.08 15.14
C THR A 100 13.82 -3.16 14.08
N PHE A 101 13.21 -4.29 14.42
CA PHE A 101 12.92 -5.37 13.48
C PHE A 101 11.97 -4.91 12.37
N SER A 102 10.94 -4.14 12.70
CA SER A 102 10.01 -3.60 11.71
C SER A 102 10.70 -2.66 10.71
N TYR A 103 11.58 -1.75 11.18
CA TYR A 103 12.34 -0.87 10.30
C TYR A 103 13.28 -1.64 9.39
N PHE A 104 13.93 -2.68 9.92
CA PHE A 104 14.79 -3.56 9.12
C PHE A 104 13.98 -4.24 7.99
N LEU A 105 12.85 -4.86 8.32
CA LEU A 105 12.00 -5.54 7.33
C LEU A 105 11.45 -4.59 6.27
N VAL A 106 10.99 -3.41 6.68
CA VAL A 106 10.53 -2.37 5.75
C VAL A 106 11.67 -1.94 4.82
N SER A 107 12.88 -1.73 5.36
CA SER A 107 14.04 -1.32 4.56
C SER A 107 14.40 -2.37 3.51
N VAL A 108 14.41 -3.66 3.89
CA VAL A 108 14.63 -4.78 2.96
C VAL A 108 13.51 -4.83 1.90
N SER A 109 12.26 -4.71 2.31
CA SER A 109 11.09 -4.70 1.42
C SER A 109 11.16 -3.60 0.35
N TYR A 110 11.47 -2.37 0.75
CA TYR A 110 11.65 -1.25 -0.18
C TYR A 110 12.93 -1.39 -1.01
N GLY A 111 14.00 -1.95 -0.45
CA GLY A 111 15.22 -2.27 -1.21
C GLY A 111 14.95 -3.22 -2.37
N ILE A 112 14.22 -4.32 -2.12
CA ILE A 112 13.78 -5.27 -3.15
C ILE A 112 12.89 -4.57 -4.18
N THR A 113 11.92 -3.79 -3.72
CA THR A 113 10.99 -3.04 -4.58
C THR A 113 11.73 -2.11 -5.55
N ILE A 114 12.67 -1.30 -5.02
CA ILE A 114 13.46 -0.37 -5.82
C ILE A 114 14.34 -1.13 -6.82
N PHE A 115 15.02 -2.19 -6.37
CA PHE A 115 15.85 -3.03 -7.24
C PHE A 115 15.04 -3.61 -8.41
N SER A 116 13.91 -4.26 -8.11
CA SER A 116 13.03 -4.85 -9.12
C SER A 116 12.46 -3.79 -10.06
N CYS A 117 12.06 -2.63 -9.53
CA CYS A 117 11.56 -1.51 -10.33
C CYS A 117 12.61 -1.01 -11.34
N ILE A 118 13.85 -0.80 -10.90
CA ILE A 118 14.94 -0.32 -11.77
C ILE A 118 15.21 -1.33 -12.89
N LYS A 119 15.27 -2.63 -12.57
CA LYS A 119 15.51 -3.68 -13.55
C LYS A 119 14.38 -3.78 -14.58
N VAL A 120 13.13 -3.77 -14.12
CA VAL A 120 11.94 -3.76 -14.99
C VAL A 120 11.95 -2.54 -15.90
N TRP A 121 12.24 -1.36 -15.36
CA TRP A 121 12.26 -0.12 -16.15
C TRP A 121 13.34 -0.15 -17.23
N LYS A 122 14.56 -0.59 -16.91
CA LYS A 122 15.65 -0.74 -17.88
C LYS A 122 15.30 -1.73 -18.99
N LYS A 123 14.75 -2.89 -18.65
CA LYS A 123 14.36 -3.92 -19.64
C LYS A 123 13.23 -3.43 -20.55
N LEU A 124 12.18 -2.82 -20.00
CA LEU A 124 11.09 -2.23 -20.77
C LEU A 124 11.59 -1.13 -21.74
N LYS A 125 12.54 -0.30 -21.31
CA LYS A 125 13.14 0.72 -22.16
C LYS A 125 13.97 0.10 -23.29
N SER A 126 14.73 -0.96 -23.00
CA SER A 126 15.53 -1.65 -24.03
C SER A 126 14.69 -2.34 -25.11
N GLN A 127 13.48 -2.79 -24.77
CA GLN A 127 12.55 -3.44 -25.69
C GLN A 127 11.47 -2.49 -26.22
N GLU A 128 11.56 -1.19 -25.92
CA GLU A 128 10.51 -0.23 -26.24
C GLU A 128 10.19 -0.15 -27.74
N MET A 129 11.20 -0.35 -28.58
CA MET A 129 11.08 -0.36 -30.05
C MET A 129 10.42 -1.64 -30.61
N ASN A 130 10.41 -2.72 -29.84
CA ASN A 130 9.85 -4.01 -30.25
C ASN A 130 8.36 -4.13 -29.90
N PHE A 131 7.82 -3.21 -29.10
CA PHE A 131 6.41 -3.22 -28.69
C PHE A 131 5.56 -2.37 -29.62
N SER A 132 4.32 -2.82 -29.84
CA SER A 132 3.30 -1.95 -30.42
C SER A 132 3.06 -0.73 -29.53
N GLU A 133 2.55 0.34 -30.13
CA GLU A 133 2.29 1.58 -29.40
C GLU A 133 1.33 1.36 -28.22
N GLU A 134 0.33 0.50 -28.39
CA GLU A 134 -0.64 0.17 -27.35
C GLU A 134 -0.02 -0.65 -26.21
N THR A 135 0.79 -1.67 -26.51
CA THR A 135 1.51 -2.46 -25.49
C THR A 135 2.48 -1.58 -24.69
N ARG A 136 3.17 -0.66 -25.38
CA ARG A 136 4.06 0.31 -24.76
C ARG A 136 3.32 1.24 -23.79
N LYS A 137 2.15 1.76 -24.19
CA LYS A 137 1.29 2.59 -23.31
C LYS A 137 0.84 1.80 -22.09
N LEU A 138 0.42 0.55 -22.27
CA LEU A 138 0.00 -0.34 -21.18
C LEU A 138 1.12 -0.55 -20.15
N HIS A 139 2.33 -0.94 -20.59
CA HIS A 139 3.45 -1.16 -19.67
C HIS A 139 3.86 0.12 -18.93
N LYS A 140 3.90 1.27 -19.59
CA LYS A 140 4.18 2.57 -18.94
C LYS A 140 3.13 2.91 -17.89
N GLN A 141 1.86 2.71 -18.20
CA GLN A 141 0.76 2.95 -17.26
C GLN A 141 0.83 2.03 -16.04
N MET A 142 1.07 0.74 -16.24
CA MET A 142 1.22 -0.22 -15.14
C MET A 142 2.41 0.14 -14.25
N THR A 143 3.58 0.47 -14.82
CA THR A 143 4.75 0.89 -14.02
C THR A 143 4.48 2.14 -13.22
N LYS A 144 3.90 3.16 -13.84
CA LYS A 144 3.56 4.40 -13.15
C LYS A 144 2.60 4.15 -11.99
N THR A 145 1.58 3.30 -12.21
CA THR A 145 0.60 2.98 -11.17
C THR A 145 1.23 2.24 -10.00
N MET A 146 2.07 1.22 -10.26
CA MET A 146 2.75 0.47 -9.19
C MET A 146 3.70 1.37 -8.38
N ILE A 147 4.42 2.29 -9.04
CA ILE A 147 5.28 3.25 -8.33
C ILE A 147 4.43 4.15 -7.43
N LEU A 148 3.32 4.70 -7.95
CA LEU A 148 2.42 5.53 -7.15
C LEU A 148 1.87 4.75 -5.95
N GLN A 149 1.41 3.52 -6.15
CA GLN A 149 0.95 2.66 -5.05
C GLN A 149 2.05 2.39 -4.03
N ALA A 150 3.30 2.16 -4.46
CA ALA A 150 4.42 1.96 -3.55
C ALA A 150 4.78 3.22 -2.75
N THR A 151 4.48 4.42 -3.28
CA THR A 151 4.71 5.67 -2.54
C THR A 151 3.63 5.97 -1.50
N VAL A 152 2.40 5.48 -1.66
CA VAL A 152 1.30 5.78 -0.74
C VAL A 152 1.60 5.35 0.71
N PRO A 153 2.07 4.11 0.98
CA PRO A 153 2.43 3.69 2.33
C PRO A 153 3.62 4.46 2.92
N LEU A 154 4.52 5.02 2.11
CA LEU A 154 5.60 5.88 2.62
C LEU A 154 5.03 7.10 3.34
N PHE A 155 4.04 7.76 2.74
CA PHE A 155 3.44 8.97 3.30
C PHE A 155 2.40 8.68 4.37
N LEU A 156 1.57 7.66 4.18
CA LEU A 156 0.46 7.40 5.09
C LEU A 156 0.83 6.54 6.30
N VAL A 157 1.93 5.80 6.24
CA VAL A 157 2.33 4.86 7.30
C VAL A 157 3.74 5.16 7.78
N LEU A 158 4.70 5.14 6.88
CA LEU A 158 6.11 5.17 7.25
C LEU A 158 6.54 6.50 7.86
N LEU A 159 6.11 7.62 7.28
CA LEU A 159 6.34 8.94 7.83
C LEU A 159 5.64 9.17 9.19
N PRO A 160 4.32 8.97 9.35
CA PRO A 160 3.65 9.24 10.63
C PRO A 160 4.12 8.29 11.74
N ILE A 161 4.29 6.99 11.46
CA ILE A 161 4.83 6.05 12.46
C ILE A 161 6.29 6.38 12.76
N GLY A 162 7.07 6.69 11.73
CA GLY A 162 8.46 7.14 11.83
C GLY A 162 8.63 8.29 12.81
N LEU A 163 7.90 9.38 12.55
CA LEU A 163 7.90 10.58 13.37
C LEU A 163 7.37 10.32 14.79
N GLY A 164 6.34 9.48 14.93
CA GLY A 164 5.80 9.12 16.25
C GLY A 164 6.80 8.35 17.10
N VAL A 165 7.50 7.38 16.50
CA VAL A 165 8.51 6.59 17.18
C VAL A 165 9.74 7.44 17.53
N THR A 166 10.23 8.28 16.62
CA THR A 166 11.38 9.16 16.89
C THR A 166 11.06 10.22 17.93
N ALA A 167 9.87 10.83 17.90
CA ALA A 167 9.40 11.74 18.94
C ALA A 167 9.32 11.03 20.30
N GLY A 168 8.86 9.78 20.30
CA GLY A 168 8.83 8.93 21.48
C GLY A 168 10.21 8.67 22.09
N PHE A 169 11.20 8.32 21.27
CA PHE A 169 12.59 8.16 21.72
C PHE A 169 13.23 9.46 22.21
N ALA A 170 12.86 10.59 21.61
CA ALA A 170 13.31 11.91 22.02
C ALA A 170 12.57 12.45 23.26
N MET A 171 11.62 11.67 23.83
CA MET A 171 10.78 12.07 24.96
C MET A 171 9.99 13.37 24.70
N ILE A 172 9.66 13.64 23.42
CA ILE A 172 8.87 14.80 23.00
C ILE A 172 7.40 14.43 23.13
N ASN A 173 6.71 15.05 24.09
CA ASN A 173 5.27 14.88 24.27
C ASN A 173 4.50 15.97 23.52
N VAL A 174 3.81 15.57 22.44
CA VAL A 174 2.86 16.44 21.72
C VAL A 174 1.46 15.86 21.89
N PRO A 175 0.58 16.50 22.68
CA PRO A 175 -0.80 16.06 22.85
C PRO A 175 -1.52 15.91 21.50
N GLY A 176 -2.28 14.84 21.34
CA GLY A 176 -3.05 14.57 20.13
C GLY A 176 -2.26 14.07 18.90
N LEU A 177 -0.92 14.09 18.93
CA LEU A 177 -0.10 13.65 17.79
C LEU A 177 -0.34 12.18 17.43
N GLY A 178 -0.47 11.32 18.43
CA GLY A 178 -0.82 9.91 18.23
C GLY A 178 -2.19 9.71 17.57
N MET A 179 -3.18 10.56 17.90
CA MET A 179 -4.50 10.52 17.27
C MET A 179 -4.41 10.93 15.80
N LEU A 180 -3.68 12.02 15.51
CA LEU A 180 -3.43 12.48 14.14
C LEU A 180 -2.76 11.39 13.30
N PHE A 181 -1.65 10.81 13.78
CA PHE A 181 -0.92 9.77 13.04
C PHE A 181 -1.76 8.52 12.82
N ASN A 182 -2.54 8.11 13.83
CA ASN A 182 -3.44 6.97 13.69
C ASN A 182 -4.55 7.24 12.67
N SER A 183 -5.12 8.45 12.65
CA SER A 183 -6.10 8.86 11.65
C SER A 183 -5.49 8.83 10.24
N VAL A 184 -4.29 9.35 10.04
CA VAL A 184 -3.59 9.33 8.73
C VAL A 184 -3.34 7.90 8.24
N CYS A 185 -2.85 7.02 9.12
CA CYS A 185 -2.63 5.61 8.79
C CYS A 185 -3.93 4.89 8.39
N GLY A 186 -5.06 5.27 9.01
CA GLY A 186 -6.38 4.72 8.70
C GLY A 186 -6.87 4.97 7.27
N TRP A 187 -6.30 5.94 6.54
CA TRP A 187 -6.64 6.20 5.14
C TRP A 187 -5.97 5.26 4.14
N LEU A 188 -4.98 4.47 4.57
CA LEU A 188 -4.23 3.57 3.69
C LEU A 188 -5.12 2.63 2.84
N PRO A 189 -6.14 1.95 3.41
CA PRO A 189 -6.99 1.04 2.64
C PRO A 189 -7.82 1.75 1.57
N VAL A 190 -8.07 3.06 1.73
CA VAL A 190 -8.82 3.89 0.78
C VAL A 190 -7.89 4.47 -0.28
N ALA A 191 -6.71 4.95 0.12
CA ALA A 191 -5.77 5.60 -0.77
C ALA A 191 -5.24 4.65 -1.87
N ASN A 192 -4.91 3.40 -1.53
CA ASN A 192 -4.37 2.44 -2.49
C ASN A 192 -5.33 2.15 -3.68
N PRO A 193 -6.61 1.78 -3.45
CA PRO A 193 -7.59 1.65 -4.53
C PRO A 193 -7.83 2.94 -5.30
N LEU A 194 -7.90 4.10 -4.63
CA LEU A 194 -8.10 5.38 -5.30
C LEU A 194 -6.96 5.70 -6.28
N VAL A 195 -5.70 5.54 -5.87
CA VAL A 195 -4.54 5.72 -6.76
C VAL A 195 -4.63 4.79 -7.97
N THR A 196 -5.06 3.55 -7.75
CA THR A 196 -5.23 2.55 -8.81
C THR A 196 -6.28 2.97 -9.82
N ILE A 197 -7.46 3.36 -9.32
CA ILE A 197 -8.59 3.82 -10.13
C ILE A 197 -8.20 5.05 -10.95
N ILE A 198 -7.56 6.05 -10.33
CA ILE A 198 -7.19 7.31 -10.99
C ILE A 198 -6.08 7.09 -12.02
N SER A 199 -5.17 6.14 -11.79
CA SER A 199 -4.00 5.93 -12.66
C SER A 199 -4.30 5.07 -13.88
N ILE A 200 -5.23 4.11 -13.77
CA ILE A 200 -5.52 3.14 -14.82
C ILE A 200 -6.74 3.58 -15.65
N LYS A 201 -6.51 3.79 -16.95
CA LYS A 201 -7.49 4.36 -17.89
C LYS A 201 -8.77 3.53 -17.93
N ILE A 202 -8.63 2.20 -18.04
CA ILE A 202 -9.76 1.26 -18.12
C ILE A 202 -10.64 1.39 -16.87
N TYR A 203 -10.05 1.45 -15.68
CA TYR A 203 -10.82 1.60 -14.43
C TYR A 203 -11.58 2.93 -14.36
N ARG A 204 -10.95 4.03 -14.78
CA ARG A 204 -11.65 5.33 -14.87
C ARG A 204 -12.82 5.29 -15.84
N GLU A 205 -12.63 4.72 -17.02
CA GLU A 205 -13.66 4.67 -18.06
C GLU A 205 -14.85 3.83 -17.61
N VAL A 206 -14.60 2.68 -16.97
CA VAL A 206 -15.65 1.84 -16.39
C VAL A 206 -16.41 2.58 -15.31
N ILE A 207 -15.72 3.24 -14.35
CA ILE A 207 -16.36 3.95 -13.25
C ILE A 207 -17.18 5.14 -13.77
N ILE A 208 -16.62 5.95 -14.67
CA ILE A 208 -17.33 7.09 -15.28
C ILE A 208 -18.55 6.61 -16.09
N SER A 209 -18.42 5.52 -16.84
CA SER A 209 -19.53 4.91 -17.59
C SER A 209 -20.64 4.43 -16.65
N SER A 210 -20.27 3.74 -15.56
CA SER A 210 -21.22 3.30 -14.54
C SER A 210 -21.94 4.48 -13.88
N PHE A 211 -21.21 5.52 -13.49
CA PHE A 211 -21.81 6.74 -12.95
C PHE A 211 -22.75 7.42 -13.95
N ARG A 212 -22.35 7.57 -15.23
CA ARG A 212 -23.21 8.17 -16.26
C ARG A 212 -24.48 7.37 -16.53
N LYS A 213 -24.40 6.03 -16.49
CA LYS A 213 -25.59 5.16 -16.59
C LYS A 213 -26.51 5.34 -15.38
N CYS A 214 -25.95 5.38 -14.16
CA CYS A 214 -26.73 5.64 -12.94
C CYS A 214 -27.40 7.02 -12.94
N PHE A 215 -26.77 8.02 -13.56
CA PHE A 215 -27.30 9.39 -13.67
C PHE A 215 -28.01 9.68 -15.01
N ASN A 216 -28.32 8.65 -15.81
CA ASN A 216 -29.08 8.73 -17.06
C ASN A 216 -28.56 9.76 -18.10
N ILE A 217 -27.25 10.02 -18.11
CA ILE A 217 -26.62 10.91 -19.09
C ILE A 217 -26.31 10.09 -20.35
N GLN A 218 -27.24 10.08 -21.31
CA GLN A 218 -27.05 9.45 -22.62
C GLN A 218 -25.89 10.11 -23.39
N GLN A 219 -24.97 9.31 -23.93
CA GLN A 219 -24.08 9.77 -25.00
C GLN A 219 -24.51 9.22 -26.36
N PRO A 220 -24.39 10.00 -27.45
CA PRO A 220 -24.61 9.50 -28.81
C PRO A 220 -23.54 8.43 -29.13
N ARG A 221 -23.98 7.29 -29.69
CA ARG A 221 -23.08 6.22 -30.16
C ARG A 221 -22.01 6.80 -31.09
N ARG A 222 -20.73 6.63 -30.74
CA ARG A 222 -19.68 6.60 -31.78
C ARG A 222 -19.83 5.29 -32.54
N VAL A 223 -20.44 5.36 -33.71
CA VAL A 223 -20.37 4.29 -34.71
C VAL A 223 -18.95 4.30 -35.25
N SER A 224 -18.15 3.32 -34.87
CA SER A 224 -16.91 3.02 -35.58
C SER A 224 -17.28 2.40 -36.92
N VAL A 225 -17.25 3.22 -37.98
CA VAL A 225 -17.32 2.75 -39.36
C VAL A 225 -16.04 1.96 -39.62
N VAL A 226 -16.16 0.63 -39.69
CA VAL A 226 -15.12 -0.23 -40.25
C VAL A 226 -15.22 -0.09 -41.77
N PRO A 227 -14.18 0.38 -42.49
CA PRO A 227 -14.22 0.43 -43.95
C PRO A 227 -14.21 -1.01 -44.49
N SER A 228 -15.31 -1.42 -45.11
CA SER A 228 -15.40 -2.65 -45.88
C SER A 228 -14.86 -2.42 -47.29
N THR A 229 -13.57 -2.65 -47.49
CA THR A 229 -12.92 -2.84 -48.79
C THR A 229 -11.80 -3.85 -48.56
N LEU A 230 -11.82 -5.06 -49.10
CA LEU A 230 -11.63 -5.32 -50.52
C LEU A 230 -12.07 -6.76 -50.83
N SER A 231 -13.09 -6.92 -51.68
CA SER A 231 -13.40 -8.16 -52.37
C SER A 231 -12.36 -8.38 -53.47
N PHE A 232 -11.51 -9.41 -53.33
CA PHE A 232 -10.74 -9.96 -54.43
C PHE A 232 -11.40 -11.29 -54.86
N ASN A 233 -12.22 -11.20 -55.89
CA ASN A 233 -12.50 -12.29 -56.83
C ASN A 233 -11.76 -11.97 -58.14
N ILE A 234 -11.68 -12.96 -59.04
CA ILE A 234 -10.95 -13.06 -60.32
C ILE A 234 -9.64 -13.85 -60.11
N ALA A 235 -9.41 -14.99 -60.75
CA ALA A 235 -10.21 -15.87 -61.62
C ALA A 235 -9.53 -17.25 -61.62
#